data_AF-A0A2G1BYR6-F1
#
_entry.id   AF-A0A2G1BYR6-F1
#
_cell.length_a   1.000
_cell.length_b   1.000
_cell.length_c   1.000
_cell.angle_alpha   90.00
_cell.angle_beta   90.00
_cell.angle_gamma   90.00
#
_symmetry.space_group_name_H-M   'P 1'
#
loop_
_entity.id
_entity.type
_entity.pdbx_description
1 polymer ?
#
loop_
_entity_poly.entity_id
_entity_poly.type
_entity_poly.pdbx_seq_one_letter_code
_entity_poly.pdbx_strand_id
1 'polypeptide(L)'
;MLEKIRFFFYCSISAVANYLEVSTDTVKSLSLKRRNYNLQQLDKLIPLYKALELKTSVTELTHATAFIEEEQQKAIPELERLQKKVAKSLRNRQEALEGLQKKRAIVLRGLHACTALLHQNNLTVKDTKWITQRKRNLELVLRENNYMKVVKLQSEVIGLQITLDKVLQEIERLKSK
;
A
#
# COMPACT_ATOMS: atom_id res chain seq x y z
N MET A 1 -36.68 -5.63 2.90
CA MET A 1 -36.60 -4.79 4.10
C MET A 1 -35.59 -5.33 5.11
N LEU A 2 -35.84 -6.47 5.75
CA LEU A 2 -34.94 -7.04 6.77
C LEU A 2 -33.49 -7.25 6.30
N GLU A 3 -33.29 -7.78 5.10
CA GLU A 3 -31.94 -7.99 4.56
C GLU A 3 -31.18 -6.67 4.38
N LYS A 4 -31.82 -5.65 3.79
CA LYS A 4 -31.25 -4.31 3.65
C LYS A 4 -30.89 -3.70 5.01
N ILE A 5 -31.82 -3.75 5.99
CA ILE A 5 -31.55 -3.24 7.34
C ILE A 5 -30.35 -3.96 7.94
N ARG A 6 -30.32 -5.29 7.90
CA ARG A 6 -29.21 -6.08 8.45
C ARG A 6 -27.87 -5.78 7.77
N PHE A 7 -27.89 -5.57 6.46
CA PHE A 7 -26.70 -5.23 5.69
C PHE A 7 -26.14 -3.86 6.11
N PHE A 8 -26.96 -2.81 6.09
CA PHE A 8 -26.50 -1.45 6.39
C PHE A 8 -26.17 -1.24 7.88
N PHE A 9 -26.90 -1.87 8.80
CA PHE A 9 -26.62 -1.82 10.23
C PHE A 9 -25.61 -2.89 10.69
N TYR A 10 -25.09 -3.71 9.77
CA TYR A 10 -24.16 -4.80 10.04
C TYR A 10 -24.57 -5.68 11.24
N CYS A 11 -25.83 -6.11 11.27
CA CYS A 11 -26.41 -6.75 12.46
C CYS A 11 -26.92 -8.18 12.22
N SER A 12 -26.80 -8.99 13.28
CA SER A 12 -27.20 -10.40 13.26
C SER A 12 -28.73 -10.56 13.34
N ILE A 13 -29.22 -11.75 13.00
CA ILE A 13 -30.64 -12.10 13.18
C ILE A 13 -31.04 -11.92 14.66
N SER A 14 -30.16 -12.27 15.59
CA SER A 14 -30.40 -12.12 17.03
C SER A 14 -30.55 -10.66 17.44
N ALA A 15 -29.72 -9.76 16.91
CA ALA A 15 -29.85 -8.33 17.18
C ALA A 15 -31.20 -7.77 16.71
N VAL A 16 -31.64 -8.18 15.52
CA VAL A 16 -32.96 -7.79 15.00
C VAL A 16 -34.10 -8.41 15.81
N ALA A 17 -33.96 -9.67 16.23
CA ALA A 17 -34.94 -10.36 17.06
C ALA A 17 -35.14 -9.63 18.40
N ASN A 18 -34.04 -9.19 19.03
CA ASN A 18 -34.09 -8.37 20.24
C ASN A 18 -34.78 -7.02 20.00
N TYR A 19 -34.45 -6.32 18.90
CA TYR A 19 -35.08 -5.03 18.55
C TYR A 19 -36.60 -5.16 18.33
N LEU A 20 -37.02 -6.25 17.70
CA LEU A 20 -38.42 -6.55 17.42
C LEU A 20 -39.15 -7.24 18.58
N GLU A 21 -38.45 -7.61 19.64
CA GLU A 21 -38.98 -8.37 20.80
C GLU A 21 -39.64 -9.70 20.37
N VAL A 22 -38.99 -10.43 19.46
CA VAL A 22 -39.45 -11.74 18.97
C VAL A 22 -38.34 -12.78 19.00
N SER A 23 -38.67 -14.04 18.76
CA SER A 23 -37.66 -15.10 18.64
C SER A 23 -36.81 -14.96 17.37
N THR A 24 -35.58 -15.45 17.43
CA THR A 24 -34.67 -15.53 16.27
C THR A 24 -35.28 -16.32 15.11
N ASP A 25 -36.03 -17.39 15.42
CA ASP A 25 -36.72 -18.20 14.41
C ASP A 25 -37.87 -17.45 13.72
N THR A 26 -38.51 -16.52 14.43
CA THR A 26 -39.48 -15.60 13.82
C THR A 26 -38.79 -14.70 12.81
N VAL A 27 -37.65 -14.09 13.15
CA VAL A 27 -36.88 -13.25 12.22
C VAL A 27 -36.30 -14.04 11.05
N LYS A 28 -35.82 -15.28 11.27
CA LYS A 28 -35.40 -16.19 10.17
C LYS A 28 -36.55 -16.45 9.22
N SER A 29 -37.73 -16.76 9.74
CA SER A 29 -38.93 -17.05 8.94
C SER A 29 -39.38 -15.83 8.14
N LEU A 30 -39.34 -14.63 8.73
CA LEU A 30 -39.62 -13.37 8.04
C LEU A 30 -38.59 -13.08 6.93
N SER A 31 -37.29 -13.34 7.20
CA SER A 31 -36.22 -13.17 6.22
C SER A 31 -36.37 -14.12 5.03
N LEU A 32 -36.77 -15.37 5.29
CA LEU A 32 -37.05 -16.38 4.26
C LEU A 32 -38.43 -16.23 3.59
N LYS A 33 -39.18 -15.16 3.90
CA LYS A 33 -40.54 -14.90 3.40
C LYS A 33 -41.55 -16.04 3.68
N ARG A 34 -41.29 -16.84 4.72
CA ARG A 34 -42.19 -17.91 5.21
C ARG A 34 -43.28 -17.40 6.16
N ARG A 35 -43.09 -16.20 6.71
CA ARG A 35 -44.06 -15.47 7.53
C ARG A 35 -44.19 -14.04 7.01
N ASN A 36 -45.35 -13.45 7.25
CA ASN A 36 -45.62 -12.02 7.00
C ASN A 36 -45.34 -11.20 8.26
N TYR A 37 -44.98 -9.93 8.06
CA TYR A 37 -44.81 -8.97 9.15
C TYR A 37 -46.17 -8.62 9.74
N ASN A 38 -46.24 -8.52 11.06
CA ASN A 38 -47.38 -7.89 11.73
C ASN A 38 -47.21 -6.36 11.78
N LEU A 39 -48.26 -5.64 12.17
CA LEU A 39 -48.25 -4.18 12.26
C LEU A 39 -47.13 -3.65 13.17
N GLN A 40 -46.97 -4.20 14.37
CA GLN A 40 -45.93 -3.77 15.31
C GLN A 40 -44.51 -3.93 14.75
N GLN A 41 -44.24 -5.00 14.01
CA GLN A 41 -42.96 -5.22 13.33
C GLN A 41 -42.76 -4.23 12.19
N LEU A 42 -43.80 -3.92 11.42
CA LEU A 42 -43.75 -2.93 10.36
C LEU A 42 -43.50 -1.52 10.93
N ASP A 43 -44.17 -1.16 12.01
CA ASP A 43 -44.02 0.15 12.67
C ASP A 43 -42.58 0.38 13.16
N LYS A 44 -41.90 -0.68 13.62
CA LYS A 44 -40.47 -0.62 13.99
C LYS A 44 -39.53 -0.61 12.77
N LEU A 45 -39.80 -1.41 11.74
CA LEU A 45 -38.86 -1.61 10.62
C LEU A 45 -38.97 -0.57 9.51
N ILE A 46 -40.17 -0.04 9.23
CA ILE A 46 -40.39 0.93 8.14
C ILE A 46 -39.56 2.22 8.36
N PRO A 47 -39.50 2.82 9.57
CA PRO A 47 -38.68 4.01 9.79
C PRO A 47 -37.19 3.77 9.51
N LEU A 48 -36.64 2.64 10.01
CA LEU A 48 -35.26 2.24 9.75
C LEU A 48 -35.01 2.05 8.25
N TYR A 49 -35.93 1.37 7.57
CA TYR A 49 -35.83 1.11 6.15
C TYR A 49 -35.83 2.40 5.32
N LYS A 50 -36.76 3.32 5.63
CA LYS A 50 -36.85 4.62 4.95
C LYS A 50 -35.62 5.49 5.20
N ALA A 51 -35.06 5.45 6.41
CA ALA A 51 -33.82 6.17 6.74
C ALA A 51 -32.61 5.68 5.92
N LEU A 52 -32.64 4.44 5.41
CA LEU A 52 -31.61 3.89 4.54
C LEU A 52 -31.85 4.20 3.05
N GLU A 53 -33.08 4.53 2.63
CA GLU A 53 -33.43 4.82 1.23
C GLU A 53 -33.23 6.30 0.85
N LEU A 54 -32.17 6.91 1.38
CA LEU A 54 -31.79 8.28 1.02
C LEU A 54 -31.22 8.30 -0.39
N LYS A 55 -31.67 9.27 -1.20
CA LYS A 55 -31.14 9.52 -2.56
C LYS A 55 -29.88 10.40 -2.55
N THR A 56 -29.64 11.08 -1.43
CA THR A 56 -28.54 12.02 -1.21
C THR A 56 -27.26 11.28 -0.87
N SER A 57 -26.11 11.77 -1.35
CA SER A 57 -24.81 11.17 -1.00
C SER A 57 -24.55 11.29 0.50
N VAL A 58 -23.89 10.30 1.10
CA VAL A 58 -23.50 10.34 2.53
C VAL A 58 -22.65 11.57 2.84
N THR A 59 -21.83 12.03 1.89
CA THR A 59 -20.99 13.23 2.04
C THR A 59 -21.76 14.55 2.09
N GLU A 60 -23.05 14.53 1.73
CA GLU A 60 -23.93 15.71 1.72
C GLU A 60 -24.93 15.69 2.88
N LEU A 61 -24.95 14.63 3.68
CA LEU A 61 -25.79 14.53 4.87
C LEU A 61 -25.15 15.31 6.01
N THR A 62 -25.84 16.33 6.51
CA THR A 62 -25.39 17.18 7.64
C THR A 62 -25.00 16.39 8.88
N HIS A 63 -25.71 15.29 9.17
CA HIS A 63 -25.37 14.43 10.31
C HIS A 63 -24.21 13.47 10.03
N ALA A 64 -23.84 13.22 8.77
CA ALA A 64 -22.72 12.35 8.43
C ALA A 64 -21.37 13.06 8.49
N THR A 65 -21.35 14.39 8.26
CA THR A 65 -20.13 15.20 8.19
C THR A 65 -19.25 15.03 9.42
N ALA A 66 -19.82 15.09 10.63
CA ALA A 66 -19.08 14.96 11.88
C ALA A 66 -18.37 13.60 12.01
N PHE A 67 -19.03 12.49 11.65
CA PHE A 67 -18.42 11.15 11.71
C PHE A 67 -17.32 10.96 10.66
N ILE A 68 -17.50 11.55 9.47
CA ILE A 68 -16.50 11.52 8.40
C ILE A 68 -15.27 12.34 8.79
N GLU A 69 -15.47 13.53 9.36
CA GLU A 69 -14.37 14.38 9.85
C GLU A 69 -13.63 13.71 11.00
N GLU A 70 -14.33 13.10 11.96
CA GLU A 70 -13.71 12.38 13.06
C GLU A 70 -12.85 11.21 12.56
N GLU A 71 -13.34 10.43 11.60
CA GLU A 71 -12.59 9.33 10.97
C GLU A 71 -11.33 9.84 10.26
N GLN A 72 -11.46 10.92 9.49
CA GLN A 72 -10.35 11.57 8.79
C GLN A 72 -9.29 12.12 9.76
N GLN A 73 -9.71 12.75 10.86
CA GLN A 73 -8.79 13.26 11.88
C GLN A 73 -8.03 12.13 12.59
N LYS A 74 -8.70 11.00 12.86
CA LYS A 74 -8.06 9.81 13.41
C LYS A 74 -7.05 9.16 12.46
N ALA A 75 -7.19 9.37 11.15
CA ALA A 75 -6.23 8.87 10.17
C ALA A 75 -4.91 9.66 10.14
N ILE A 76 -4.90 10.94 10.53
CA ILE A 76 -3.71 11.81 10.43
C ILE A 76 -2.49 11.22 11.18
N PRO A 77 -2.58 10.80 12.46
CA PRO A 77 -1.41 10.23 13.15
C PRO A 77 -0.88 8.96 12.49
N GLU A 78 -1.75 8.13 11.91
CA GLU A 78 -1.35 6.90 11.21
C GLU A 78 -0.66 7.23 9.88
N LEU A 79 -1.16 8.22 9.15
CA LEU A 79 -0.51 8.73 7.93
C LEU A 79 0.87 9.32 8.23
N GLU A 80 1.03 10.09 9.31
CA GLU A 80 2.32 10.63 9.74
C GLU A 80 3.32 9.51 10.13
N ARG A 81 2.84 8.45 10.78
CA ARG A 81 3.67 7.25 11.06
C ARG A 81 4.10 6.57 9.76
N LEU A 82 3.19 6.41 8.81
CA LEU A 82 3.48 5.85 7.50
C LEU A 82 4.49 6.70 6.74
N GLN A 83 4.32 8.02 6.72
CA GLN A 83 5.26 8.98 6.11
C GLN A 83 6.69 8.77 6.63
N LYS A 84 6.89 8.73 7.96
CA LYS A 84 8.20 8.49 8.57
C LYS A 84 8.82 7.16 8.15
N LYS A 85 8.00 6.10 8.10
CA LYS A 85 8.44 4.76 7.68
C LYS A 85 8.87 4.72 6.21
N VAL A 86 8.07 5.31 5.32
CA VAL A 86 8.35 5.38 3.89
C VAL A 86 9.59 6.22 3.63
N ALA A 87 9.73 7.38 4.27
CA ALA A 87 10.90 8.26 4.14
C ALA A 87 12.19 7.55 4.58
N LYS A 88 12.16 6.82 5.70
CA LYS A 88 13.32 6.01 6.14
C LYS A 88 13.67 4.91 5.12
N SER A 89 12.66 4.20 4.59
CA SER A 89 12.87 3.18 3.57
C SER A 89 13.48 3.77 2.30
N LEU A 90 12.95 4.91 1.84
CA LEU A 90 13.44 5.64 0.67
C LEU A 90 14.92 5.98 0.80
N ARG A 91 15.32 6.60 1.92
CA ARG A 91 16.71 6.93 2.20
C ARG A 91 17.61 5.71 2.15
N ASN A 92 17.23 4.63 2.84
CA ASN A 92 18.03 3.39 2.86
C ASN A 92 18.20 2.79 1.45
N ARG A 93 17.17 2.89 0.59
CA ARG A 93 17.24 2.40 -0.79
C ARG A 93 18.07 3.29 -1.70
N GLN A 94 18.02 4.61 -1.49
CA GLN A 94 18.89 5.57 -2.18
C GLN A 94 20.37 5.32 -1.83
N GLU A 95 20.70 5.15 -0.54
CA GLU A 95 22.06 4.82 -0.09
C GLU A 95 22.55 3.48 -0.69
N ALA A 96 21.69 2.46 -0.73
CA ALA A 96 22.03 1.18 -1.34
C ALA A 96 22.27 1.30 -2.85
N LEU A 97 21.46 2.10 -3.55
CA LEU A 97 21.60 2.37 -4.98
C LEU A 97 22.93 3.08 -5.27
N GLU A 98 23.23 4.16 -4.54
CA GLU A 98 24.47 4.91 -4.67
C GLU A 98 25.69 4.01 -4.41
N GLY A 99 25.64 3.23 -3.32
CA GLY A 99 26.69 2.28 -2.98
C GLY A 99 26.94 1.24 -4.08
N LEU A 100 25.87 0.70 -4.68
CA LEU A 100 25.98 -0.24 -5.79
C LEU A 100 26.54 0.43 -7.05
N GLN A 101 26.08 1.63 -7.39
CA GLN A 101 26.57 2.38 -8.54
C GLN A 101 28.05 2.72 -8.41
N LYS A 102 28.49 3.18 -7.24
CA LYS A 102 29.90 3.47 -6.94
C LYS A 102 30.78 2.22 -7.05
N LYS A 103 30.36 1.10 -6.46
CA LYS A 103 31.07 -0.19 -6.57
C LYS A 103 31.19 -0.63 -8.04
N ARG A 104 30.10 -0.55 -8.80
CA ARG A 104 30.11 -0.87 -10.23
C ARG A 104 31.07 0.03 -11.01
N ALA A 105 31.06 1.34 -10.79
CA ALA A 105 31.93 2.28 -11.48
C ALA A 105 33.42 1.95 -11.27
N ILE A 106 33.81 1.61 -10.04
CA ILE A 106 35.18 1.18 -9.71
C ILE A 106 35.56 -0.09 -10.47
N VAL A 107 34.69 -1.12 -10.44
CA VAL A 107 34.94 -2.40 -11.13
C VAL A 107 35.03 -2.22 -12.64
N LEU A 108 34.12 -1.45 -13.23
CA LEU A 108 34.11 -1.14 -14.66
C LEU A 108 35.37 -0.38 -15.08
N ARG A 109 35.84 0.55 -14.25
CA ARG A 109 37.11 1.26 -14.50
C ARG A 109 38.31 0.31 -14.46
N GLY A 110 38.32 -0.64 -13.52
CA GLY A 110 39.34 -1.70 -13.47
C GLY A 110 39.30 -2.60 -14.70
N LEU A 111 38.11 -3.03 -15.13
CA LEU A 111 37.94 -3.85 -16.34
C LEU A 111 38.39 -3.13 -17.61
N HIS A 112 38.06 -1.84 -17.71
CA HIS A 112 38.55 -0.99 -18.79
C HIS A 112 40.08 -0.95 -18.79
N ALA A 113 40.72 -0.70 -17.64
CA ALA A 113 42.17 -0.66 -17.53
C ALA A 113 42.83 -1.99 -17.92
N CYS A 114 42.32 -3.13 -17.41
CA CYS A 114 42.81 -4.45 -17.81
C CYS A 114 42.66 -4.69 -19.31
N THR A 115 41.52 -4.28 -19.88
CA THR A 115 41.27 -4.43 -21.32
C THR A 115 42.24 -3.57 -22.12
N ALA A 116 42.40 -2.30 -21.78
CA ALA A 116 43.31 -1.38 -22.46
C ALA A 116 44.77 -1.87 -22.41
N LEU A 117 45.24 -2.34 -21.25
CA LEU A 117 46.60 -2.88 -21.10
C LEU A 117 46.80 -4.14 -21.95
N LEU A 118 45.83 -5.06 -21.98
CA LEU A 118 45.91 -6.28 -22.79
C LEU A 118 45.91 -6.02 -24.31
N HIS A 119 45.50 -4.84 -24.76
CA HIS A 119 45.63 -4.43 -26.17
C HIS A 119 47.01 -3.85 -26.51
N GLN A 120 47.89 -3.65 -25.52
CA GLN A 120 49.26 -3.18 -25.75
C GLN A 120 50.18 -4.37 -26.06
N ASN A 121 50.97 -4.26 -27.13
CA ASN A 121 51.86 -5.33 -27.60
C ASN A 121 53.21 -5.42 -26.86
N ASN A 122 53.39 -4.68 -25.76
CA ASN A 122 54.66 -4.55 -25.04
C ASN A 122 54.65 -5.19 -23.64
N LEU A 123 53.64 -5.99 -23.30
CA LEU A 123 53.55 -6.68 -22.02
C LEU A 123 54.41 -7.94 -21.99
N THR A 124 55.03 -8.22 -20.85
CA THR A 124 55.67 -9.53 -20.63
C THR A 124 54.62 -10.63 -20.50
N VAL A 125 55.04 -11.91 -20.65
CA VAL A 125 54.17 -13.07 -20.43
C VAL A 125 53.60 -13.09 -19.01
N LYS A 126 54.40 -12.69 -18.02
CA LYS A 126 53.99 -12.64 -16.61
C LYS A 126 52.92 -11.57 -16.37
N ASP A 127 53.10 -10.38 -16.94
CA ASP A 127 52.13 -9.28 -16.82
C ASP A 127 50.82 -9.64 -17.49
N THR A 128 50.89 -10.21 -18.70
CA THR A 128 49.71 -10.68 -19.45
C THR A 128 48.89 -11.68 -18.64
N LYS A 129 49.55 -12.67 -18.01
CA LYS A 129 48.90 -13.68 -17.16
C LYS A 129 48.22 -13.02 -15.95
N TRP A 130 48.92 -12.11 -15.27
CA TRP A 130 48.38 -11.43 -14.09
C TRP A 130 47.17 -10.54 -14.44
N ILE A 131 47.27 -9.73 -15.49
CA ILE A 131 46.19 -8.83 -15.93
C ILE A 131 44.98 -9.63 -16.39
N THR A 132 45.19 -10.73 -17.13
CA THR A 132 44.11 -11.63 -17.56
C THR A 132 43.37 -12.23 -16.36
N GLN A 133 44.10 -12.70 -15.36
CA GLN A 133 43.48 -13.22 -14.14
C GLN A 133 42.71 -12.14 -13.38
N ARG A 134 43.27 -10.93 -13.28
CA ARG A 134 42.60 -9.82 -12.60
C ARG A 134 41.33 -9.38 -13.32
N LYS A 135 41.34 -9.35 -14.66
CA LYS A 135 40.15 -9.11 -15.49
C LYS A 135 39.04 -10.11 -15.16
N ARG A 136 39.35 -11.42 -15.17
CA ARG A 136 38.38 -12.48 -14.81
C ARG A 136 37.79 -12.30 -13.41
N ASN A 137 38.63 -11.97 -12.42
CA ASN A 137 38.16 -11.73 -11.06
C ASN A 137 37.20 -10.51 -11.00
N LEU A 138 37.51 -9.43 -11.71
CA LEU A 138 36.65 -8.26 -11.79
C LEU A 138 35.32 -8.55 -12.53
N GLU A 139 35.33 -9.41 -13.56
CA GLU A 139 34.12 -9.87 -14.23
C GLU A 139 33.19 -10.65 -13.28
N LEU A 140 33.75 -11.49 -12.41
CA LEU A 140 32.98 -12.19 -11.36
C LEU A 140 32.35 -11.19 -10.37
N VAL A 141 33.12 -10.21 -9.89
CA VAL A 141 32.60 -9.15 -9.00
C VAL A 141 31.50 -8.34 -9.72
N LEU A 142 31.64 -8.07 -11.02
CA LEU A 142 30.63 -7.33 -11.79
C LEU A 142 29.33 -8.14 -11.95
N ARG A 143 29.40 -9.47 -12.08
CA ARG A 143 28.22 -10.35 -12.13
C ARG A 143 27.43 -10.33 -10.83
N GLU A 144 28.12 -10.32 -9.69
CA GLU A 144 27.48 -10.18 -8.37
C GLU A 144 26.85 -8.80 -8.18
N ASN A 145 27.46 -7.76 -8.74
CA ASN A 145 26.98 -6.39 -8.69
C ASN A 145 26.28 -5.97 -9.99
N ASN A 146 25.51 -6.85 -10.63
CA ASN A 146 25.00 -6.67 -12.00
C ASN A 146 24.05 -5.45 -12.19
N TYR A 147 23.81 -5.09 -13.46
CA TYR A 147 22.97 -3.95 -13.82
C TYR A 147 21.49 -4.16 -13.44
N MET A 148 20.98 -5.40 -13.46
CA MET A 148 19.60 -5.68 -13.05
C MET A 148 19.34 -5.26 -11.60
N LYS A 149 20.32 -5.44 -10.69
CA LYS A 149 20.21 -4.93 -9.31
C LYS A 149 20.10 -3.40 -9.24
N VAL A 150 20.76 -2.67 -10.14
CA VAL A 150 20.65 -1.20 -10.23
C VAL A 150 19.24 -0.82 -10.66
N VAL A 151 18.73 -1.40 -11.74
CA VAL A 151 17.38 -1.11 -12.26
C VAL A 151 16.31 -1.43 -11.22
N LYS A 152 16.46 -2.56 -10.51
CA LYS A 152 15.57 -2.92 -9.40
C LYS A 152 15.56 -1.87 -8.29
N LEU A 153 16.73 -1.46 -7.81
CA LEU A 153 16.83 -0.44 -6.76
C LEU A 153 16.29 0.92 -7.21
N GLN A 154 16.53 1.32 -8.47
CA GLN A 154 15.95 2.54 -9.04
C GLN A 154 14.42 2.49 -9.03
N SER A 155 13.84 1.36 -9.43
CA SER A 155 12.38 1.17 -9.43
C SER A 155 11.80 1.20 -8.01
N GLU A 156 12.47 0.57 -7.04
CA GLU A 156 12.09 0.62 -5.63
C GLU A 156 12.12 2.05 -5.08
N VAL A 157 13.17 2.82 -5.39
CA VAL A 157 13.30 4.24 -5.00
C VAL A 157 12.15 5.07 -5.58
N ILE A 158 11.85 4.91 -6.87
CA ILE A 158 10.74 5.63 -7.53
C ILE A 158 9.40 5.28 -6.88
N GLY A 159 9.12 4.00 -6.65
CA GLY A 159 7.87 3.57 -6.01
C GLY A 159 7.70 4.11 -4.59
N LEU A 160 8.80 4.17 -3.81
CA LEU A 160 8.79 4.77 -2.48
C LEU A 160 8.60 6.28 -2.52
N GLN A 161 9.20 6.97 -3.49
CA GLN A 161 8.99 8.41 -3.69
C GLN A 161 7.53 8.73 -3.98
N ILE A 162 6.92 8.03 -4.95
CA ILE A 162 5.50 8.19 -5.30
C ILE A 162 4.60 7.95 -4.08
N THR A 163 4.91 6.93 -3.28
CA THR A 163 4.15 6.63 -2.07
C THR A 163 4.27 7.75 -1.04
N LEU A 164 5.47 8.28 -0.84
CA LEU A 164 5.73 9.38 0.09
C LEU A 164 4.96 10.64 -0.32
N ASP A 165 5.01 11.00 -1.61
CA ASP A 165 4.34 12.18 -2.15
C ASP A 165 2.82 12.10 -1.96
N LYS A 166 2.23 10.93 -2.22
CA LYS A 166 0.78 10.69 -1.98
C LYS A 166 0.40 10.82 -0.52
N VAL A 167 1.20 10.27 0.40
CA VAL A 167 0.93 10.36 1.84
C VAL A 167 1.03 11.80 2.32
N LEU A 168 2.04 12.56 1.85
CA LEU A 168 2.19 13.98 2.17
C LEU A 168 1.00 14.80 1.68
N GLN A 169 0.62 14.62 0.41
CA GLN A 169 -0.53 15.30 -0.19
C GLN A 169 -1.81 15.03 0.60
N GLU A 170 -2.02 13.79 1.05
CA GLU A 170 -3.20 13.42 1.83
C GLU A 170 -3.19 14.04 3.23
N ILE A 171 -2.03 14.06 3.91
CA ILE A 171 -1.89 14.75 5.21
C ILE A 171 -2.20 16.24 5.06
N GLU A 172 -1.66 16.89 4.03
CA GLU A 172 -1.91 18.31 3.75
C GLU A 172 -3.39 18.58 3.44
N ARG A 173 -4.03 17.72 2.64
CA ARG A 173 -5.46 17.79 2.34
C ARG A 173 -6.32 17.70 3.60
N LEU A 174 -5.98 16.79 4.52
CA LEU A 174 -6.72 16.59 5.76
C LEU A 174 -6.49 17.70 6.80
N LYS A 175 -5.32 18.36 6.79
CA LYS A 175 -5.00 19.48 7.70
C LYS A 175 -5.48 20.84 7.21
N SER A 176 -5.79 20.97 5.91
CA SER A 176 -6.24 22.22 5.29
C SER A 176 -7.77 22.40 5.30
N LYS A 177 -8.50 21.42 5.83
CA LYS A 177 -9.93 21.48 6.10
C LYS A 177 -10.17 21.88 7.56
#